data_AF-X1IBS1-F1
#
_entry.id   AF-X1IBS1-F1
#
_cell.length_a   1.000
_cell.length_b   1.000
_cell.length_c   1.000
_cell.angle_alpha   90.00
_cell.angle_beta   90.00
_cell.angle_gamma   90.00
#
_symmetry.space_group_name_H-M   'P 1'
#
loop_
_entity.id
_entity.type
_entity.pdbx_description
1 polymer ?
#
loop_
_entity_poly.entity_id
_entity_poly.type
_entity_poly.pdbx_seq_one_letter_code
_entity_poly.pdbx_strand_id
1 'polypeptide(L)' 'FWAIEVKNTKNIRRNELRSLKTFYHDYPECNPIFVYRGNEKLLIDNILCIPCGTFLKSIKPDKPLS' A
#
# COMPACT_ATOMS: atom_id res chain seq x y z
N PHE A 1 3.25 -0.38 -12.88
CA PHE A 1 2.73 0.94 -12.37
C PHE A 1 2.31 0.77 -10.91
N TRP A 2 1.77 1.78 -10.21
CA TRP A 2 1.43 1.66 -8.77
C TRP A 2 -0.09 1.49 -8.55
N ALA A 3 -0.47 0.56 -7.67
CA ALA A 3 -1.83 0.43 -7.16
C ALA A 3 -1.82 0.81 -5.68
N ILE A 4 -2.33 2.00 -5.33
CA ILE A 4 -2.19 2.55 -3.99
C ILE A 4 -3.58 2.68 -3.37
N GLU A 5 -3.82 1.93 -2.30
CA GLU A 5 -5.04 2.06 -1.49
C GLU A 5 -4.69 2.74 -0.16
N VAL A 6 -5.38 3.84 0.16
CA VAL A 6 -5.18 4.60 1.40
C VAL A 6 -6.38 4.40 2.32
N LYS A 7 -6.14 3.99 3.56
CA LYS A 7 -7.19 3.82 4.59
C LYS A 7 -6.89 4.60 5.85
N ASN A 8 -7.92 5.22 6.41
CA ASN A 8 -7.86 5.87 7.73
C ASN A 8 -8.05 4.84 8.87
N THR A 9 -7.24 3.77 8.87
CA THR A 9 -7.25 2.72 9.90
C THR A 9 -5.88 2.62 10.58
N LYS A 10 -5.86 2.32 11.88
CA LYS A 10 -4.61 2.02 12.61
C LYS A 10 -4.17 0.56 12.46
N ASN A 11 -5.12 -0.35 12.24
CA ASN A 11 -4.88 -1.79 12.18
C ASN A 11 -5.31 -2.32 10.82
N ILE A 12 -4.52 -3.23 10.27
CA ILE A 12 -4.85 -3.88 9.00
C ILE A 12 -5.71 -5.11 9.28
N ARG A 13 -6.87 -5.19 8.66
CA ARG A 13 -7.65 -6.44 8.60
C ARG A 13 -7.35 -7.14 7.29
N ARG A 14 -7.10 -8.46 7.30
CA ARG A 14 -6.80 -9.23 6.07
C ARG A 14 -7.84 -9.02 4.96
N ASN A 15 -9.12 -8.89 5.32
CA ASN A 15 -10.19 -8.63 4.34
C ASN A 15 -10.08 -7.28 3.63
N GLU A 16 -9.42 -6.28 4.22
CA GLU A 16 -9.19 -4.98 3.56
C GLU A 16 -8.16 -5.08 2.44
N LEU A 17 -7.29 -6.10 2.44
CA LEU A 17 -6.32 -6.33 1.38
C LEU A 17 -6.91 -7.02 0.15
N ARG A 18 -8.16 -7.51 0.24
CA ARG A 18 -8.81 -8.26 -0.85
C ARG A 18 -8.88 -7.45 -2.14
N SER A 19 -9.22 -6.16 -2.06
CA SER A 19 -9.35 -5.30 -3.23
C SER A 19 -8.03 -5.18 -3.99
N LEU A 20 -6.92 -4.85 -3.29
CA LEU A 20 -5.60 -4.82 -3.88
C LEU A 20 -5.14 -6.18 -4.40
N LYS A 21 -5.49 -7.27 -3.71
CA LYS A 21 -5.14 -8.63 -4.16
C LYS A 21 -5.85 -9.01 -5.46
N THR A 22 -7.14 -8.70 -5.58
CA THR A 22 -7.90 -8.88 -6.84
C THR A 22 -7.32 -8.00 -7.94
N PHE A 23 -7.01 -6.74 -7.65
CA PHE A 23 -6.41 -5.83 -8.63
C PHE A 23 -5.04 -6.35 -9.12
N TYR A 24 -4.18 -6.83 -8.23
CA TYR A 24 -2.89 -7.40 -8.60
C TYR A 24 -3.02 -8.69 -9.44
N HIS A 25 -4.04 -9.50 -9.18
CA HIS A 25 -4.33 -10.67 -10.00
C HIS A 25 -4.68 -10.28 -11.45
N ASP A 26 -5.46 -9.22 -11.62
CA ASP A 26 -5.88 -8.75 -12.95
C ASP A 26 -4.77 -7.94 -13.66
N TYR A 27 -3.86 -7.33 -12.89
CA TYR A 27 -2.73 -6.53 -13.38
C TYR A 27 -1.44 -6.86 -12.62
N PRO A 28 -0.76 -7.98 -12.96
CA PRO A 28 0.46 -8.42 -12.28
C PRO A 28 1.64 -7.44 -12.39
N GLU A 29 1.62 -6.53 -13.37
CA GLU A 29 2.64 -5.49 -13.57
C GLU A 29 2.49 -4.29 -12.62
N CYS A 30 1.47 -4.29 -11.75
CA CYS A 30 1.29 -3.29 -10.72
C CYS A 30 2.10 -3.61 -9.45
N ASN A 31 2.52 -2.56 -8.75
CA ASN A 31 3.12 -2.64 -7.43
C ASN A 31 2.06 -2.22 -6.40
N PRO A 32 1.46 -3.16 -5.65
CA PRO A 32 0.39 -2.87 -4.70
C PRO A 32 0.93 -2.31 -3.39
N ILE A 33 0.41 -1.17 -2.97
CA ILE A 33 0.72 -0.51 -1.70
C ILE A 33 -0.57 -0.23 -0.93
N PHE A 34 -0.60 -0.65 0.33
CA PHE A 34 -1.63 -0.31 1.29
C PHE A 34 -1.10 0.71 2.30
N VAL A 35 -1.60 1.94 2.26
CA VAL A 35 -1.17 3.03 3.16
C VAL A 35 -2.16 3.17 4.30
N TYR A 36 -1.66 3.10 5.54
CA TYR A 36 -2.51 3.09 6.74
C TYR A 36 -1.91 3.92 7.89
N ARG A 37 -2.65 4.12 8.98
CA ARG A 37 -2.24 4.95 10.14
C ARG A 37 -1.61 4.16 11.29
N GLY A 38 -1.14 2.94 11.04
CA GLY A 38 -0.30 2.23 11.98
C GLY A 38 1.13 2.78 12.01
N ASN A 39 2.04 2.00 12.57
CA ASN A 39 3.42 2.38 12.84
C ASN A 39 4.44 1.38 12.26
N GLU A 40 4.00 0.27 11.70
CA GLU A 40 4.87 -0.80 11.20
C GLU A 40 4.78 -0.93 9.68
N LYS A 41 5.92 -1.19 9.04
CA LYS A 41 5.95 -1.59 7.63
C LYS A 41 5.82 -3.11 7.57
N LEU A 42 4.83 -3.61 6.85
CA LEU A 42 4.52 -5.04 6.76
C LEU A 42 4.42 -5.46 5.29
N LEU A 43 4.75 -6.71 5.00
CA LEU A 43 4.48 -7.35 3.70
C LEU A 43 3.47 -8.47 3.93
N ILE A 44 2.26 -8.31 3.41
CA ILE A 44 1.16 -9.27 3.61
C ILE A 44 0.61 -9.62 2.24
N ASP A 45 0.59 -10.91 1.88
CA ASP A 45 0.10 -11.38 0.57
C ASP A 45 0.73 -10.62 -0.61
N ASN A 46 2.03 -10.35 -0.56
CA ASN A 46 2.78 -9.52 -1.53
C ASN A 46 2.33 -8.06 -1.66
N ILE A 47 1.50 -7.57 -0.74
CA ILE A 47 1.06 -6.18 -0.66
C ILE A 47 1.92 -5.45 0.37
N LEU A 48 2.58 -4.37 -0.05
CA LEU A 48 3.36 -3.55 0.86
C LEU A 48 2.44 -2.67 1.69
N CYS A 49 2.34 -2.97 2.98
CA CYS A 49 1.57 -2.18 3.94
C CYS A 49 2.51 -1.18 4.64
N ILE A 50 2.26 0.11 4.48
CA ILE A 50 3.17 1.17 4.94
C ILE A 50 2.44 2.24 5.77
N PRO A 51 3.02 2.69 6.90
CA PRO A 51 2.50 3.82 7.64
C PRO A 51 2.45 5.09 6.80
N CYS A 52 1.34 5.82 6.85
CA CYS A 52 1.09 7.04 6.09
C CYS A 52 2.17 8.09 6.31
N GLY A 53 2.61 8.28 7.56
CA GLY A 53 3.68 9.21 7.88
C GLY A 53 5.01 8.84 7.20
N THR A 54 5.34 7.55 7.13
CA THR A 54 6.54 7.05 6.44
C THR A 54 6.41 7.21 4.93
N PHE A 55 5.25 6.84 4.37
CA PHE A 55 4.96 6.93 2.94
C PHE A 55 5.04 8.37 2.44
N LEU A 56 4.33 9.31 3.08
CA LEU A 56 4.32 10.72 2.67
C LEU A 56 5.70 11.37 2.76
N LYS A 57 6.50 11.05 3.78
CA LYS A 57 7.88 11.54 3.91
C LYS A 57 8.81 11.01 2.82
N SER A 58 8.52 9.84 2.26
CA SER A 58 9.32 9.26 1.16
C SER A 58 8.96 9.84 -0.21
N ILE A 59 7.77 10.43 -0.37
CA ILE A 59 7.32 11.00 -1.64
C ILE A 59 8.02 12.34 -1.87
N LYS A 60 8.46 12.53 -3.12
CA LYS A 60 8.91 13.83 -3.63
C LYS A 60 7.98 14.23 -4.77
N PRO A 61 7.34 15.41 -4.71
CA PRO A 61 6.71 16.00 -5.88
C PRO A 61 7.76 15.99 -7.00
N ASP A 62 7.40 15.54 -8.19
CA ASP A 62 8.29 15.45 -9.36
C ASP A 62 9.27 14.27 -9.41
N LYS A 63 9.18 13.30 -8.48
CA LYS A 63 9.88 12.02 -8.63
C LYS A 63 8.91 10.84 -8.63
N PRO A 64 9.15 9.82 -9.47
CA PRO A 64 8.39 8.58 -9.35
C PRO A 64 8.64 7.97 -7.96
N LEU A 65 7.64 7.25 -7.46
CA LEU A 65 7.83 6.37 -6.31
C LEU A 65 8.95 5.37 -6.62
N SER A 66 9.88 5.23 -5.69
CA SER A 66 11.09 4.41 -5.77
C SER A 66 11.16 3.41 -4.63
#